data_AF-A0A6I1F748-F1
#
_entry.id   AF-A0A6I1F748-F1
#
_cell.length_a   1.000
_cell.length_b   1.000
_cell.length_c   1.000
_cell.angle_alpha   90.00
_cell.angle_beta   90.00
_cell.angle_gamma   90.00
#
_symmetry.space_group_name_H-M   'P 1'
#
loop_
_entity.id
_entity.type
_entity.pdbx_description
1 polymer ?
#
loop_
_entity_poly.entity_id
_entity_poly.type
_entity_poly.pdbx_seq_one_letter_code
_entity_poly.pdbx_strand_id
1 'polypeptide(L)'
;MSNEIELVIDAKMQLGEGPCWDWRNNMLYYVDIEGKKIHMYNPSIDKERVLQLKHQVSAIVPSIKQDTRFVITLENGFHTINIEKNELRYIADPEQGIEDNRFNDGKCDAFGRFWCGTMNRKNKSKHAALYCLDKEGNLTKKVEDLTISNGLTWSCKNDYLFLIDTPSQKVTRYEFDLETAKLGKAKDVIDFSKELGSPDGMTIDKEGMLWIAHFGGGRVSRWNPNNGEKLSEIVVPAPNVTSCTFGGKLLDELYITTARNGLDEKQLEKYPLSGGLFKVKLDVQGLKAHLYHL
;
A
#
# COMPACT_ATOMS: atom_id res chain seq x y z
N MET A 1 15.59 23.19 -2.29
CA MET A 1 15.69 21.84 -1.69
C MET A 1 15.52 20.86 -2.84
N SER A 2 16.37 19.84 -2.95
CA SER A 2 16.37 18.98 -4.14
C SER A 2 15.17 18.02 -4.10
N ASN A 3 14.28 18.13 -5.07
CA ASN A 3 13.24 17.12 -5.38
C ASN A 3 13.86 15.91 -6.10
N GLU A 4 15.10 15.56 -5.75
CA GLU A 4 15.87 14.49 -6.38
C GLU A 4 15.49 13.16 -5.75
N ILE A 5 15.25 12.17 -6.59
CA ILE A 5 14.92 10.83 -6.14
C ILE A 5 16.19 10.08 -5.72
N GLU A 6 16.17 9.53 -4.51
CA GLU A 6 17.25 8.80 -3.88
C GLU A 6 16.90 7.31 -3.79
N LEU A 7 17.84 6.44 -4.17
CA LEU A 7 17.76 5.02 -3.84
C LEU A 7 18.20 4.85 -2.38
N VAL A 8 17.29 4.33 -1.54
CA VAL A 8 17.52 4.12 -0.11
C VAL A 8 18.05 2.72 0.15
N ILE A 9 17.39 1.70 -0.40
CA ILE A 9 17.78 0.29 -0.26
C ILE A 9 17.72 -0.40 -1.62
N ASP A 10 18.84 -0.97 -2.07
CA ASP A 10 18.89 -1.86 -3.25
C ASP A 10 18.55 -3.31 -2.87
N ALA A 11 17.32 -3.53 -2.41
CA ALA A 11 16.87 -4.85 -1.93
C ALA A 11 16.57 -5.85 -3.06
N LYS A 12 16.47 -5.37 -4.31
CA LYS A 12 16.13 -6.16 -5.50
C LYS A 12 14.87 -7.02 -5.30
N MET A 13 13.87 -6.44 -4.61
CA MET A 13 12.60 -7.07 -4.28
C MET A 13 11.90 -7.59 -5.53
N GLN A 14 11.31 -8.79 -5.41
CA GLN A 14 10.51 -9.33 -6.51
C GLN A 14 9.23 -8.51 -6.67
N LEU A 15 8.52 -8.25 -5.56
CA LEU A 15 7.35 -7.40 -5.51
C LEU A 15 7.34 -6.62 -4.20
N GLY A 16 8.11 -5.52 -4.16
CA GLY A 16 8.12 -4.60 -3.02
C GLY A 16 6.79 -3.87 -2.92
N GLU A 17 6.14 -3.86 -1.76
CA GLU A 17 4.76 -3.37 -1.60
C GLU A 17 4.42 -2.91 -0.17
N GLY A 18 3.23 -2.34 0.00
CA GLY A 18 2.62 -2.04 1.28
C GLY A 18 3.46 -1.17 2.23
N PRO A 19 4.09 -0.06 1.78
CA PRO A 19 4.89 0.78 2.65
C PRO A 19 4.02 1.49 3.71
N CYS A 20 4.39 1.32 4.97
CA CYS A 20 3.73 1.87 6.13
C CYS A 20 4.74 2.57 7.04
N TRP A 21 4.55 3.86 7.28
CA TRP A 21 5.39 4.65 8.16
C TRP A 21 4.86 4.66 9.60
N ASP A 22 5.62 4.10 10.55
CA ASP A 22 5.36 4.26 11.97
C ASP A 22 6.01 5.54 12.50
N TRP A 23 5.22 6.62 12.50
CA TRP A 23 5.63 7.94 12.98
C TRP A 23 6.02 7.98 14.46
N ARG A 24 5.64 6.99 15.27
CA ARG A 24 6.02 6.93 16.70
C ARG A 24 7.48 6.55 16.85
N ASN A 25 7.93 5.61 16.01
CA ASN A 25 9.28 5.02 16.06
C ASN A 25 10.21 5.56 14.96
N ASN A 26 9.68 6.35 14.01
CA ASN A 26 10.38 6.77 12.80
C ASN A 26 10.92 5.58 12.00
N MET A 27 10.08 4.57 11.81
CA MET A 27 10.41 3.33 11.12
C MET A 27 9.53 3.17 9.89
N LEU A 28 10.10 2.70 8.79
CA LEU A 28 9.35 2.29 7.61
C LEU A 28 9.23 0.76 7.59
N TYR A 29 8.02 0.27 7.41
CA TYR A 29 7.71 -1.14 7.20
C TYR A 29 7.19 -1.33 5.78
N TYR A 30 7.59 -2.40 5.11
CA TYR A 30 7.09 -2.77 3.78
C TYR A 30 7.32 -4.26 3.58
N VAL A 31 6.81 -4.81 2.48
CA VAL A 31 6.88 -6.24 2.19
C VAL A 31 7.51 -6.51 0.83
N ASP A 32 8.10 -7.69 0.68
CA ASP A 32 8.32 -8.31 -0.64
C ASP A 32 7.34 -9.48 -0.74
N ILE A 33 6.25 -9.30 -1.48
CA ILE A 33 5.13 -10.27 -1.53
C ILE A 33 5.62 -11.62 -2.04
N GLU A 34 6.30 -11.60 -3.19
CA GLU A 34 6.82 -12.79 -3.85
C GLU A 34 8.06 -13.33 -3.14
N GLY A 35 8.88 -12.44 -2.55
CA GLY A 35 10.00 -12.82 -1.68
C GLY A 35 9.60 -13.36 -0.31
N LYS A 36 8.33 -13.23 0.09
CA LYS A 36 7.78 -13.63 1.40
C LYS A 36 8.51 -12.97 2.58
N LYS A 37 8.81 -11.67 2.47
CA LYS A 37 9.60 -10.93 3.46
C LYS A 37 8.86 -9.72 4.00
N ILE A 38 9.09 -9.42 5.28
CA ILE A 38 8.82 -8.12 5.87
C ILE A 38 10.16 -7.38 5.98
N HIS A 39 10.20 -6.16 5.49
CA HIS A 39 11.32 -5.25 5.58
C HIS A 39 11.03 -4.15 6.61
N MET A 40 12.05 -3.80 7.39
CA MET A 40 11.97 -2.82 8.49
C MET A 40 13.16 -1.89 8.37
N TYR A 41 12.94 -0.69 7.87
CA TYR A 41 13.98 0.29 7.63
C TYR A 41 13.95 1.40 8.68
N ASN A 42 15.12 1.68 9.27
CA ASN A 42 15.34 2.78 10.18
C ASN A 42 16.18 3.87 9.49
N PRO A 43 15.56 4.99 9.06
CA PRO A 43 16.28 6.07 8.39
C PRO A 43 17.28 6.81 9.29
N SER A 44 17.14 6.74 10.61
CA SER A 44 18.02 7.48 11.53
C SER A 44 19.42 6.90 11.66
N ILE A 45 19.56 5.60 11.38
CA ILE A 45 20.84 4.88 11.42
C ILE A 45 21.18 4.22 10.07
N ASP A 46 20.34 4.45 9.07
CA ASP A 46 20.41 3.88 7.73
C ASP A 46 20.60 2.35 7.73
N LYS A 47 19.69 1.64 8.43
CA LYS A 47 19.73 0.18 8.52
C LYS A 47 18.38 -0.44 8.21
N GLU A 48 18.43 -1.52 7.45
CA GLU A 48 17.31 -2.42 7.21
C GLU A 48 17.49 -3.72 8.00
N ARG A 49 16.40 -4.20 8.59
CA ARG A 49 16.26 -5.57 9.07
C ARG A 49 15.15 -6.26 8.26
N VAL A 50 15.40 -7.51 7.88
CA VAL A 50 14.46 -8.32 7.10
C VAL A 50 14.02 -9.53 7.90
N LEU A 51 12.72 -9.81 7.90
CA LEU A 51 12.12 -11.01 8.46
C LEU A 51 11.57 -11.89 7.33
N GLN A 52 12.12 -13.10 7.19
CA GLN A 52 11.65 -14.09 6.23
C GLN A 52 10.44 -14.85 6.78
N LEU A 53 9.39 -14.98 5.96
CA LEU A 53 8.19 -15.75 6.26
C LEU A 53 8.07 -16.98 5.37
N LYS A 54 7.15 -17.88 5.74
CA LYS A 54 6.81 -19.09 4.97
C LYS A 54 5.76 -18.83 3.87
N HIS A 55 4.95 -17.80 4.05
CA HIS A 55 3.80 -17.43 3.21
C HIS A 55 4.03 -16.08 2.56
N GLN A 56 3.39 -15.83 1.42
CA GLN A 56 3.34 -14.49 0.85
C GLN A 56 2.65 -13.55 1.84
N VAL A 57 3.23 -12.36 2.01
CA VAL A 57 2.71 -11.29 2.88
C VAL A 57 2.44 -10.07 2.01
N SER A 58 1.24 -9.51 2.05
CA SER A 58 0.84 -8.44 1.12
C SER A 58 0.76 -7.06 1.76
N ALA A 59 0.50 -7.00 3.06
CA ALA A 59 0.44 -5.75 3.82
C ALA A 59 0.85 -5.97 5.28
N ILE A 60 1.36 -4.91 5.90
CA ILE A 60 1.74 -4.85 7.31
C ILE A 60 1.33 -3.52 7.91
N VAL A 61 0.66 -3.56 9.06
CA VAL A 61 0.25 -2.36 9.81
C VAL A 61 0.65 -2.49 11.29
N PRO A 62 1.20 -1.43 11.92
CA PRO A 62 1.56 -1.49 13.33
C PRO A 62 0.31 -1.51 14.21
N SER A 63 0.41 -2.21 15.34
CA SER A 63 -0.56 -2.08 16.44
C SER A 63 -0.48 -0.68 17.09
N ILE A 64 -1.60 -0.18 17.58
CA ILE A 64 -1.63 1.02 18.43
C ILE A 64 -0.87 0.81 19.76
N LYS A 65 -0.86 -0.43 20.27
CA LYS A 65 -0.02 -0.78 21.42
C LYS A 65 1.44 -0.55 21.00
N GLN A 66 2.17 0.28 21.74
CA GLN A 66 3.57 0.59 21.47
C GLN A 66 4.47 -0.58 21.88
N ASP A 67 4.31 -1.69 21.17
CA ASP A 67 5.12 -2.89 21.29
C ASP A 67 5.51 -3.40 19.91
N THR A 68 5.98 -4.64 19.85
CA THR A 68 6.50 -5.28 18.64
C THR A 68 5.42 -6.04 17.86
N ARG A 69 4.13 -5.74 18.09
CA ARG A 69 3.00 -6.40 17.42
C ARG A 69 2.51 -5.61 16.22
N PHE A 70 2.27 -6.36 15.16
CA PHE A 70 1.71 -5.89 13.90
C PHE A 70 0.52 -6.76 13.53
N VAL A 71 -0.33 -6.24 12.67
CA VAL A 71 -1.29 -7.06 11.92
C VAL A 71 -0.79 -7.12 10.48
N ILE A 72 -0.82 -8.32 9.91
CA ILE A 72 -0.36 -8.59 8.55
C ILE A 72 -1.43 -9.40 7.81
N THR A 73 -1.40 -9.32 6.48
CA THR A 73 -2.15 -10.22 5.60
C THR A 73 -1.19 -11.22 4.97
N LEU A 74 -1.48 -12.49 5.20
CA LEU A 74 -0.83 -13.61 4.53
C LEU A 74 -1.79 -14.20 3.50
N GLU A 75 -1.28 -15.03 2.58
CA GLU A 75 -2.10 -15.75 1.59
C GLU A 75 -3.25 -16.56 2.20
N ASN A 76 -3.18 -16.90 3.49
CA ASN A 76 -4.15 -17.69 4.25
C ASN A 76 -4.88 -16.88 5.34
N GLY A 77 -4.94 -15.55 5.25
CA GLY A 77 -5.74 -14.73 6.17
C GLY A 77 -4.99 -13.61 6.88
N PHE A 78 -5.74 -12.89 7.72
CA PHE A 78 -5.22 -11.90 8.66
C PHE A 78 -4.55 -12.57 9.85
N HIS A 79 -3.40 -12.05 10.23
CA HIS A 79 -2.62 -12.56 11.35
C HIS A 79 -2.08 -11.41 12.20
N THR A 80 -1.95 -11.65 13.51
CA THR A 80 -1.02 -10.86 14.32
C THR A 80 0.37 -11.45 14.23
N ILE A 81 1.40 -10.61 14.22
CA ILE A 81 2.80 -11.04 14.31
C ILE A 81 3.53 -10.23 15.37
N ASN A 82 4.29 -10.91 16.24
CA ASN A 82 5.33 -10.26 17.04
C ASN A 82 6.68 -10.38 16.32
N ILE A 83 7.18 -9.28 15.78
CA ILE A 83 8.38 -9.29 14.92
C ILE A 83 9.69 -9.60 15.67
N GLU A 84 9.72 -9.45 16.99
CA GLU A 84 10.90 -9.81 17.80
C GLU A 84 10.91 -11.27 18.21
N LYS A 85 9.72 -11.83 18.48
CA LYS A 85 9.57 -13.24 18.89
C LYS A 85 9.32 -14.19 17.72
N ASN A 86 9.04 -13.64 16.54
CA ASN A 86 8.55 -14.38 15.37
C ASN A 86 7.31 -15.24 15.70
N GLU A 87 6.45 -14.71 16.57
CA GLU A 87 5.19 -15.37 16.95
C GLU A 87 4.07 -14.89 16.04
N LEU A 88 3.52 -15.80 15.24
CA LEU A 88 2.38 -15.54 14.36
C LEU A 88 1.11 -16.14 14.98
N ARG A 89 0.00 -15.40 14.97
CA ARG A 89 -1.32 -15.90 15.39
C ARG A 89 -2.38 -15.54 14.37
N TYR A 90 -3.10 -16.54 13.91
CA TYR A 90 -4.23 -16.40 13.00
C TYR A 90 -5.37 -15.59 13.65
N ILE A 91 -6.02 -14.75 12.84
CA ILE A 91 -7.23 -14.00 13.22
C ILE A 91 -8.42 -14.56 12.45
N ALA A 92 -8.43 -14.36 11.12
CA ALA A 92 -9.53 -14.76 10.24
C ALA A 92 -9.11 -14.72 8.77
N ASP A 93 -9.80 -15.49 7.92
CA ASP A 93 -9.64 -15.54 6.47
C ASP A 93 -11.02 -15.44 5.80
N PRO A 94 -11.33 -14.35 5.09
CA PRO A 94 -12.62 -14.15 4.45
C PRO A 94 -12.77 -14.94 3.14
N GLU A 95 -11.69 -15.50 2.60
CA GLU A 95 -11.65 -16.19 1.32
C GLU A 95 -11.18 -17.64 1.46
N GLN A 96 -11.38 -18.22 2.65
CA GLN A 96 -11.00 -19.60 2.94
C GLN A 96 -11.59 -20.55 1.88
N GLY A 97 -10.70 -21.28 1.19
CA GLY A 97 -11.06 -22.23 0.13
C GLY A 97 -11.05 -21.66 -1.29
N ILE A 98 -10.78 -20.37 -1.49
CA ILE A 98 -10.63 -19.76 -2.83
C ILE A 98 -9.14 -19.76 -3.22
N GLU A 99 -8.67 -20.84 -3.83
CA GLU A 99 -7.24 -21.08 -4.12
C GLU A 99 -6.60 -20.04 -5.06
N ASP A 100 -7.38 -19.50 -5.99
CA ASP A 100 -6.88 -18.57 -7.01
C ASP A 100 -6.78 -17.12 -6.50
N ASN A 101 -7.12 -16.84 -5.23
CA ASN A 101 -7.05 -15.51 -4.65
C ASN A 101 -5.88 -15.34 -3.69
N ARG A 102 -5.50 -14.08 -3.46
CA ARG A 102 -4.64 -13.66 -2.35
C ARG A 102 -5.00 -12.25 -1.91
N PHE A 103 -4.61 -11.89 -0.69
CA PHE A 103 -4.57 -10.48 -0.30
C PHE A 103 -3.56 -9.70 -1.16
N ASN A 104 -3.83 -8.40 -1.25
CA ASN A 104 -3.03 -7.42 -1.98
C ASN A 104 -2.81 -6.18 -1.09
N ASP A 105 -3.17 -4.97 -1.51
CA ASP A 105 -2.91 -3.76 -0.72
C ASP A 105 -3.83 -3.65 0.51
N GLY A 106 -3.34 -3.01 1.57
CA GLY A 106 -4.05 -2.83 2.83
C GLY A 106 -3.57 -1.66 3.66
N LYS A 107 -4.51 -1.01 4.36
CA LYS A 107 -4.26 0.17 5.20
C LYS A 107 -5.25 0.29 6.35
N CYS A 108 -4.85 0.95 7.43
CA CYS A 108 -5.75 1.27 8.52
C CYS A 108 -6.51 2.59 8.29
N ASP A 109 -7.78 2.61 8.69
CA ASP A 109 -8.57 3.84 8.77
C ASP A 109 -8.37 4.57 10.11
N ALA A 110 -8.93 5.78 10.22
CA ALA A 110 -8.80 6.61 11.43
C ALA A 110 -9.44 6.02 12.69
N PHE A 111 -10.28 4.99 12.57
CA PHE A 111 -10.88 4.29 13.70
C PHE A 111 -10.04 3.07 14.15
N GLY A 112 -8.94 2.81 13.45
CA GLY A 112 -8.00 1.73 13.75
C GLY A 112 -8.46 0.36 13.22
N ARG A 113 -9.30 0.33 12.19
CA ARG A 113 -9.71 -0.91 11.50
C ARG A 113 -8.75 -1.19 10.35
N PHE A 114 -8.44 -2.45 10.09
CA PHE A 114 -7.54 -2.83 8.99
C PHE A 114 -8.34 -3.22 7.75
N TRP A 115 -8.21 -2.41 6.70
CA TRP A 115 -8.84 -2.66 5.41
C TRP A 115 -7.83 -3.31 4.49
N CYS A 116 -8.19 -4.42 3.85
CA CYS A 116 -7.31 -5.07 2.88
C CYS A 116 -8.10 -5.68 1.74
N GLY A 117 -7.60 -5.45 0.53
CA GLY A 117 -8.14 -5.95 -0.70
C GLY A 117 -7.61 -7.33 -1.06
N THR A 118 -8.39 -8.09 -1.80
CA THR A 118 -7.93 -9.32 -2.45
C THR A 118 -7.71 -9.10 -3.94
N MET A 119 -7.09 -10.07 -4.60
CA MET A 119 -6.97 -10.12 -6.05
C MET A 119 -7.04 -11.55 -6.53
N ASN A 120 -7.52 -11.73 -7.77
CA ASN A 120 -7.45 -13.02 -8.43
C ASN A 120 -6.11 -13.16 -9.17
N ARG A 121 -5.34 -14.21 -8.88
CA ARG A 121 -4.01 -14.49 -9.47
C ARG A 121 -4.05 -14.66 -10.99
N LYS A 122 -5.21 -15.00 -11.56
CA LYS A 122 -5.43 -15.15 -13.00
C LYS A 122 -6.08 -13.91 -13.62
N ASN A 123 -6.17 -12.80 -12.88
CA ASN A 123 -6.83 -11.56 -13.27
C ASN A 123 -8.28 -11.76 -13.74
N LYS A 124 -8.99 -12.75 -13.18
CA LYS A 124 -10.41 -12.93 -13.47
C LYS A 124 -11.19 -11.77 -12.86
N SER A 125 -11.89 -11.04 -13.71
CA SER A 125 -12.73 -9.91 -13.28
C SER A 125 -13.81 -10.37 -12.30
N LYS A 126 -14.13 -9.52 -11.32
CA LYS A 126 -15.18 -9.74 -10.31
C LYS A 126 -14.97 -10.93 -9.38
N HIS A 127 -13.71 -11.28 -9.11
CA HIS A 127 -13.36 -12.36 -8.19
C HIS A 127 -12.65 -11.86 -6.93
N ALA A 128 -12.47 -10.55 -6.78
CA ALA A 128 -11.82 -9.93 -5.64
C ALA A 128 -12.80 -9.03 -4.87
N ALA A 129 -12.41 -8.69 -3.65
CA ALA A 129 -13.19 -7.84 -2.76
C ALA A 129 -12.30 -7.03 -1.82
N LEU A 130 -12.86 -5.96 -1.27
CA LEU A 130 -12.27 -5.21 -0.16
C LEU A 130 -12.92 -5.65 1.15
N TYR A 131 -12.09 -6.01 2.13
CA TYR A 131 -12.53 -6.41 3.46
C TYR A 131 -12.06 -5.43 4.52
N CYS A 132 -12.78 -5.38 5.64
CA CYS A 132 -12.46 -4.60 6.83
C CYS A 132 -12.44 -5.52 8.05
N LEU A 133 -11.29 -5.61 8.71
CA LEU A 133 -11.10 -6.22 10.02
C LEU A 133 -11.29 -5.16 11.11
N ASP A 134 -12.33 -5.31 11.92
CA ASP A 134 -12.58 -4.42 13.05
C ASP A 134 -11.69 -4.75 14.27
N LYS A 135 -11.72 -3.89 15.30
CA LYS A 135 -10.90 -4.02 16.50
C LYS A 135 -11.23 -5.26 17.35
N GLU A 136 -12.42 -5.82 17.19
CA GLU A 136 -12.85 -7.07 17.81
C GLU A 136 -12.40 -8.31 17.02
N GLY A 137 -11.83 -8.13 15.83
CA GLY A 137 -11.36 -9.20 14.96
C GLY A 137 -12.43 -9.74 14.00
N ASN A 138 -13.59 -9.07 13.86
CA ASN A 138 -14.61 -9.45 12.90
C ASN A 138 -14.25 -8.93 11.51
N LEU A 139 -14.46 -9.79 10.50
CA LEU A 139 -14.28 -9.43 9.10
C LEU A 139 -15.61 -9.10 8.45
N THR A 140 -15.64 -8.00 7.72
CA THR A 140 -16.77 -7.60 6.89
C THR A 140 -16.32 -7.31 5.46
N LYS A 141 -17.05 -7.86 4.48
CA LYS A 141 -16.87 -7.49 3.07
C LYS A 141 -17.49 -6.11 2.83
N LYS A 142 -16.77 -5.23 2.14
CA LYS A 142 -17.12 -3.80 1.99
C LYS A 142 -17.34 -3.40 0.53
N VAL A 143 -16.52 -3.92 -0.37
CA VAL A 143 -16.69 -3.78 -1.81
C VAL A 143 -16.50 -5.15 -2.43
N GLU A 144 -17.37 -5.52 -3.37
CA GLU A 144 -17.31 -6.78 -4.11
C GLU A 144 -17.08 -6.52 -5.60
N ASP A 145 -17.02 -7.58 -6.40
CA ASP A 145 -16.85 -7.51 -7.86
C ASP A 145 -15.58 -6.76 -8.33
N LEU A 146 -14.54 -6.73 -7.49
CA LEU A 146 -13.23 -6.19 -7.87
C LEU A 146 -12.43 -7.22 -8.68
N THR A 147 -11.34 -6.78 -9.32
CA THR A 147 -10.41 -7.67 -10.03
C THR A 147 -9.06 -7.75 -9.32
N ILE A 148 -8.44 -6.60 -9.06
CA ILE A 148 -7.20 -6.44 -8.30
C ILE A 148 -7.41 -5.23 -7.39
N SER A 149 -7.88 -5.49 -6.16
CA SER A 149 -8.05 -4.43 -5.17
C SER A 149 -6.67 -3.92 -4.75
N ASN A 150 -6.43 -2.64 -4.95
CA ASN A 150 -5.12 -2.03 -4.78
C ASN A 150 -5.21 -0.76 -3.93
N GLY A 151 -4.40 0.26 -4.24
CA GLY A 151 -4.29 1.51 -3.51
C GLY A 151 -5.58 2.01 -2.88
N LEU A 152 -5.55 2.17 -1.56
CA LEU A 152 -6.64 2.75 -0.78
C LEU A 152 -6.15 3.83 0.19
N THR A 153 -6.98 4.84 0.39
CA THR A 153 -6.76 5.87 1.41
C THR A 153 -8.07 6.60 1.74
N TRP A 154 -8.06 7.44 2.75
CA TRP A 154 -9.20 8.27 3.14
C TRP A 154 -8.90 9.74 2.91
N SER A 155 -9.94 10.50 2.58
CA SER A 155 -9.90 11.97 2.65
C SER A 155 -9.40 12.45 4.02
N CYS A 156 -8.80 13.64 4.08
CA CYS A 156 -8.32 14.23 5.34
C CYS A 156 -9.43 14.42 6.39
N LYS A 157 -10.68 14.54 5.95
CA LYS A 157 -11.86 14.69 6.82
C LYS A 157 -12.52 13.35 7.18
N ASN A 158 -12.05 12.23 6.64
CA ASN A 158 -12.64 10.91 6.80
C ASN A 158 -14.11 10.82 6.35
N ASP A 159 -14.51 11.60 5.36
CA ASP A 159 -15.85 11.58 4.75
C ASP A 159 -15.88 10.82 3.41
N TYR A 160 -14.69 10.49 2.87
CA TYR A 160 -14.51 9.65 1.70
C TYR A 160 -13.42 8.58 1.88
N LEU A 161 -13.66 7.42 1.27
CA LEU A 161 -12.66 6.40 0.95
C LEU A 161 -12.36 6.45 -0.56
N PHE A 162 -11.08 6.41 -0.93
CA PHE A 162 -10.63 6.25 -2.30
C PHE A 162 -10.06 4.85 -2.49
N LEU A 163 -10.42 4.19 -3.58
CA LEU A 163 -10.01 2.82 -3.91
C LEU A 163 -9.61 2.72 -5.38
N ILE A 164 -8.58 1.93 -5.63
CA ILE A 164 -8.16 1.51 -6.97
C ILE A 164 -8.53 0.04 -7.16
N ASP A 165 -9.28 -0.25 -8.23
CA ASP A 165 -9.30 -1.58 -8.86
C ASP A 165 -8.43 -1.49 -10.11
N THR A 166 -7.20 -2.00 -10.07
CA THR A 166 -6.15 -1.69 -11.07
C THR A 166 -6.61 -1.89 -12.53
N PRO A 167 -7.29 -3.00 -12.91
CA PRO A 167 -7.73 -3.20 -14.29
C PRO A 167 -8.80 -2.23 -14.76
N SER A 168 -9.53 -1.57 -13.85
CA SER A 168 -10.52 -0.55 -14.20
C SER A 168 -9.88 0.74 -14.74
N GLN A 169 -8.59 0.98 -14.42
CA GLN A 169 -7.89 2.24 -14.69
C GLN A 169 -8.59 3.47 -14.10
N LYS A 170 -9.31 3.31 -12.98
CA LYS A 170 -10.00 4.39 -12.28
C LYS A 170 -9.59 4.43 -10.81
N VAL A 171 -9.68 5.63 -10.24
CA VAL A 171 -9.81 5.80 -8.78
C VAL A 171 -11.27 6.08 -8.48
N THR A 172 -11.89 5.20 -7.70
CA THR A 172 -13.29 5.33 -7.27
C THR A 172 -13.33 5.89 -5.86
N ARG A 173 -14.15 6.91 -5.65
CA ARG A 173 -14.44 7.52 -4.36
C ARG A 173 -15.77 7.01 -3.82
N TYR A 174 -15.80 6.60 -2.57
CA TYR A 174 -17.00 6.22 -1.83
C TYR A 174 -17.26 7.24 -0.73
N GLU A 175 -18.50 7.66 -0.54
CA GLU A 175 -18.93 8.28 0.73
C GLU A 175 -18.58 7.33 1.88
N PHE A 176 -17.99 7.85 2.96
CA PHE A 176 -17.49 7.03 4.06
C PHE A 176 -18.00 7.57 5.40
N ASP A 177 -18.60 6.67 6.18
CA ASP A 177 -18.97 6.93 7.57
C ASP A 177 -17.90 6.33 8.49
N LEU A 178 -17.13 7.21 9.14
CA LEU A 178 -16.02 6.79 9.99
C LEU A 178 -16.48 5.94 11.18
N GLU A 179 -17.59 6.27 11.82
CA GLU A 179 -18.04 5.57 13.02
C GLU A 179 -18.45 4.12 12.70
N THR A 180 -19.15 3.92 11.58
CA THR A 180 -19.77 2.64 11.22
C THR A 180 -19.01 1.83 10.16
N ALA A 181 -17.98 2.41 9.53
CA ALA A 181 -17.29 1.81 8.37
C ALA A 181 -18.23 1.54 7.20
N LYS A 182 -19.32 2.31 7.06
CA LYS A 182 -20.24 2.15 5.92
C LYS A 182 -19.73 2.93 4.73
N LEU A 183 -19.87 2.31 3.56
CA LEU A 183 -19.64 2.94 2.27
C LEU A 183 -20.98 3.32 1.66
N GLY A 184 -21.11 4.57 1.24
CA GLY A 184 -22.27 5.10 0.53
C GLY A 184 -22.03 5.14 -0.98
N LYS A 185 -22.46 6.23 -1.62
CA LYS A 185 -22.38 6.35 -3.08
C LYS A 185 -20.94 6.30 -3.58
N ALA A 186 -20.74 5.53 -4.66
CA ALA A 186 -19.49 5.45 -5.40
C ALA A 186 -19.49 6.45 -6.57
N LYS A 187 -18.33 7.05 -6.85
CA LYS A 187 -18.09 7.91 -8.01
C LYS A 187 -16.64 7.79 -8.46
N ASP A 188 -16.41 7.52 -9.74
CA ASP A 188 -15.06 7.62 -10.31
C ASP A 188 -14.61 9.07 -10.36
N VAL A 189 -13.44 9.35 -9.78
CA VAL A 189 -12.90 10.70 -9.61
C VAL A 189 -11.64 10.95 -10.43
N ILE A 190 -10.91 9.90 -10.80
CA ILE A 190 -9.71 9.99 -11.64
C ILE A 190 -9.80 8.93 -12.74
N ASP A 191 -9.47 9.35 -13.96
CA ASP A 191 -9.32 8.48 -15.14
C ASP A 191 -7.85 8.28 -15.47
N PHE A 192 -7.37 7.06 -15.28
CA PHE A 192 -5.97 6.68 -15.50
C PHE A 192 -5.71 6.08 -16.89
N SER A 193 -6.75 5.91 -17.72
CA SER A 193 -6.66 5.19 -19.00
C SER A 193 -5.69 5.76 -20.03
N LYS A 194 -5.29 7.03 -19.87
CA LYS A 194 -4.32 7.72 -20.73
C LYS A 194 -2.90 7.77 -20.15
N GLU A 195 -2.71 7.28 -18.93
CA GLU A 195 -1.41 7.28 -18.27
C GLU A 195 -0.56 6.08 -18.70
N LEU A 196 0.75 6.21 -18.50
CA LEU A 196 1.66 5.09 -18.68
C LEU A 196 1.58 4.17 -17.47
N GLY A 197 1.46 2.87 -17.72
CA GLY A 197 1.33 1.86 -16.68
C GLY A 197 -0.10 1.69 -16.18
N SER A 198 -0.25 1.12 -14.99
CA SER A 198 -1.54 0.96 -14.30
C SER A 198 -1.48 1.53 -12.89
N PRO A 199 -2.59 2.04 -12.34
CA PRO A 199 -2.61 2.57 -10.99
C PRO A 199 -2.47 1.41 -10.00
N ASP A 200 -1.58 1.57 -9.03
CA ASP A 200 -1.24 0.54 -8.06
C ASP A 200 -1.53 1.03 -6.62
N GLY A 201 -0.55 1.04 -5.72
CA GLY A 201 -0.65 1.64 -4.40
C GLY A 201 -0.82 3.16 -4.40
N MET A 202 -1.49 3.69 -3.37
CA MET A 202 -1.84 5.11 -3.26
C MET A 202 -1.76 5.64 -1.83
N THR A 203 -1.42 6.93 -1.67
CA THR A 203 -1.53 7.67 -0.41
C THR A 203 -2.14 9.07 -0.62
N ILE A 204 -2.34 9.84 0.45
CA ILE A 204 -2.89 11.20 0.40
C ILE A 204 -1.98 12.17 1.16
N ASP A 205 -1.89 13.41 0.69
CA ASP A 205 -1.21 14.50 1.40
C ASP A 205 -2.17 15.36 2.24
N LYS A 206 -1.62 16.28 3.03
CA LYS A 206 -2.38 17.21 3.88
C LYS A 206 -3.23 18.22 3.10
N GLU A 207 -2.95 18.39 1.81
CA GLU A 207 -3.76 19.24 0.93
C GLU A 207 -4.95 18.48 0.33
N GLY A 208 -5.03 17.17 0.56
CA GLY A 208 -6.10 16.31 0.06
C GLY A 208 -5.84 15.79 -1.35
N MET A 209 -4.59 15.84 -1.84
CA MET A 209 -4.22 15.31 -3.15
C MET A 209 -3.75 13.86 -3.03
N LEU A 210 -4.10 13.05 -4.02
CA LEU A 210 -3.77 11.63 -4.08
C LEU A 210 -2.43 11.42 -4.77
N TRP A 211 -1.56 10.61 -4.18
CA TRP A 211 -0.28 10.19 -4.74
C TRP A 211 -0.39 8.73 -5.17
N ILE A 212 -0.24 8.45 -6.46
CA ILE A 212 -0.54 7.14 -7.06
C ILE A 212 0.71 6.59 -7.74
N ALA A 213 1.09 5.36 -7.38
CA ALA A 213 2.15 4.61 -8.04
C ALA A 213 1.69 4.06 -9.40
N HIS A 214 2.60 4.04 -10.38
CA HIS A 214 2.33 3.51 -11.72
C HIS A 214 3.11 2.22 -11.96
N PHE A 215 2.44 1.07 -11.88
CA PHE A 215 3.06 -0.20 -12.26
C PHE A 215 3.28 -0.24 -13.77
N GLY A 216 4.52 -0.45 -14.20
CA GLY A 216 4.94 -0.36 -15.60
C GLY A 216 5.05 1.06 -16.16
N GLY A 217 4.80 2.10 -15.34
CA GLY A 217 4.84 3.51 -15.76
C GLY A 217 6.05 4.31 -15.27
N GLY A 218 6.85 3.75 -14.35
CA GLY A 218 8.10 4.33 -13.87
C GLY A 218 7.94 5.66 -13.13
N ARG A 219 6.82 5.86 -12.43
CA ARG A 219 6.52 7.13 -11.76
C ARG A 219 5.56 6.99 -10.58
N VAL A 220 5.52 8.05 -9.77
CA VAL A 220 4.39 8.37 -8.89
C VAL A 220 3.80 9.69 -9.35
N SER A 221 2.49 9.79 -9.47
CA SER A 221 1.80 11.03 -9.86
C SER A 221 0.91 11.57 -8.75
N ARG A 222 0.73 12.89 -8.71
CA ARG A 222 -0.10 13.61 -7.76
C ARG A 222 -1.37 14.09 -8.46
N TRP A 223 -2.53 13.80 -7.88
CA TRP A 223 -3.83 14.07 -8.48
C TRP A 223 -4.75 14.83 -7.55
N ASN A 224 -5.56 15.70 -8.12
CA ASN A 224 -6.65 16.36 -7.41
C ASN A 224 -7.94 15.53 -7.55
N PRO A 225 -8.41 14.86 -6.48
CA PRO A 225 -9.61 14.01 -6.55
C PRO A 225 -10.92 14.80 -6.70
N ASN A 226 -10.90 16.13 -6.59
CA ASN A 226 -12.11 16.95 -6.74
C ASN A 226 -12.44 17.24 -8.21
N ASN A 227 -11.41 17.41 -9.05
CA ASN A 227 -11.57 17.71 -10.48
C ASN A 227 -10.96 16.65 -11.41
N GLY A 228 -10.22 15.67 -10.89
CA GLY A 228 -9.59 14.59 -11.64
C GLY A 228 -8.29 14.98 -12.36
N GLU A 229 -7.71 16.14 -12.03
CA GLU A 229 -6.53 16.66 -12.70
C GLU A 229 -5.22 16.08 -12.13
N LYS A 230 -4.29 15.70 -13.01
CA LYS A 230 -2.91 15.38 -12.63
C LYS A 230 -2.12 16.68 -12.44
N LEU A 231 -1.61 16.90 -11.23
CA LEU A 231 -0.92 18.12 -10.85
C LEU A 231 0.60 18.03 -11.08
N SER A 232 1.19 16.87 -10.82
CA SER A 232 2.64 16.66 -10.94
C SER A 232 2.99 15.17 -11.01
N GLU A 233 4.25 14.85 -11.31
CA GLU A 233 4.77 13.49 -11.27
C GLU A 233 6.26 13.46 -10.84
N ILE A 234 6.66 12.36 -10.23
CA ILE A 234 8.03 12.02 -9.87
C ILE A 234 8.44 10.82 -10.72
N VAL A 235 9.50 10.97 -11.52
CA VAL A 235 10.07 9.86 -12.29
C VAL A 235 10.91 9.00 -11.35
N VAL A 236 10.72 7.68 -11.44
CA VAL A 236 11.45 6.67 -10.67
C VAL A 236 12.30 5.84 -11.63
N PRO A 237 13.59 5.60 -11.35
CA PRO A 237 14.47 4.82 -12.22
C PRO A 237 14.22 3.31 -12.13
N ALA A 238 12.95 2.91 -12.04
CA ALA A 238 12.45 1.55 -12.06
C ALA A 238 11.05 1.55 -12.68
N PRO A 239 10.75 0.71 -13.68
CA PRO A 239 9.48 0.76 -14.42
C PRO A 239 8.28 0.33 -13.59
N ASN A 240 8.44 -0.65 -12.70
CA ASN A 240 7.35 -1.21 -11.89
C ASN A 240 7.33 -0.53 -10.52
N VAL A 241 6.76 0.68 -10.47
CA VAL A 241 6.49 1.40 -9.22
C VAL A 241 5.19 0.89 -8.63
N THR A 242 5.24 0.40 -7.40
CA THR A 242 4.15 -0.41 -6.82
C THR A 242 3.34 0.37 -5.81
N SER A 243 3.97 1.12 -4.90
CA SER A 243 3.25 1.87 -3.87
C SER A 243 4.08 3.02 -3.32
N CYS A 244 3.45 3.88 -2.52
CA CYS A 244 4.13 5.00 -1.87
C CYS A 244 3.48 5.39 -0.54
N THR A 245 4.29 5.96 0.36
CA THR A 245 3.83 6.46 1.66
C THR A 245 4.68 7.64 2.11
N PHE A 246 4.06 8.57 2.83
CA PHE A 246 4.80 9.68 3.44
C PHE A 246 5.45 9.23 4.75
N GLY A 247 6.69 9.65 4.96
CA GLY A 247 7.49 9.38 6.14
C GLY A 247 8.45 10.53 6.45
N GLY A 248 9.46 10.23 7.25
CA GLY A 248 10.33 11.25 7.82
C GLY A 248 9.68 11.99 8.99
N LYS A 249 10.48 12.74 9.74
CA LYS A 249 10.03 13.41 10.98
C LYS A 249 8.94 14.45 10.74
N LEU A 250 8.95 15.10 9.57
CA LEU A 250 7.99 16.12 9.18
C LEU A 250 6.88 15.60 8.25
N LEU A 251 6.92 14.30 7.92
CA LEU A 251 6.04 13.68 6.92
C LEU A 251 6.19 14.30 5.52
N ASP A 252 7.37 14.83 5.19
CA ASP A 252 7.70 15.52 3.93
C ASP A 252 8.63 14.69 3.03
N GLU A 253 8.80 13.41 3.34
CA GLU A 253 9.58 12.45 2.55
C GLU A 253 8.64 11.39 1.99
N LEU A 254 8.55 11.24 0.68
CA LEU A 254 7.75 10.19 0.04
C LEU A 254 8.64 8.97 -0.23
N TYR A 255 8.36 7.88 0.48
CA TYR A 255 8.97 6.57 0.24
C TYR A 255 8.19 5.83 -0.85
N ILE A 256 8.91 5.17 -1.75
CA ILE A 256 8.35 4.55 -2.95
C ILE A 256 8.92 3.14 -3.09
N THR A 257 8.04 2.13 -3.15
CA THR A 257 8.42 0.74 -3.40
C THR A 257 8.35 0.43 -4.89
N THR A 258 9.18 -0.53 -5.32
CA THR A 258 9.22 -0.98 -6.72
C THR A 258 9.38 -2.49 -6.80
N ALA A 259 9.21 -3.05 -8.00
CA ALA A 259 9.26 -4.49 -8.26
C ALA A 259 10.20 -4.86 -9.41
N ARG A 260 10.72 -6.08 -9.35
CA ARG A 260 11.40 -6.74 -10.49
C ARG A 260 10.48 -7.68 -11.27
N ASN A 261 9.40 -8.14 -10.63
CA ASN A 261 8.47 -9.10 -11.22
C ASN A 261 7.94 -8.57 -12.57
N GLY A 262 7.91 -9.43 -13.58
CA GLY A 262 7.49 -9.11 -14.95
C GLY A 262 8.55 -8.44 -15.82
N LEU A 263 9.74 -8.11 -15.31
CA LEU A 263 10.85 -7.57 -16.11
C LEU A 263 11.74 -8.70 -16.66
N ASP A 264 12.06 -8.63 -17.94
CA ASP A 264 13.03 -9.53 -18.57
C ASP A 264 14.49 -9.10 -18.28
N GLU A 265 15.46 -9.93 -18.68
CA GLU A 265 16.89 -9.68 -18.45
C GLU A 265 17.36 -8.34 -19.05
N LYS A 266 16.90 -7.98 -20.25
CA LYS A 266 17.29 -6.73 -20.92
C LYS A 266 16.71 -5.52 -20.19
N GLN A 267 15.48 -5.62 -19.71
CA GLN A 267 14.86 -4.58 -18.90
C GLN A 267 15.56 -4.43 -17.56
N LEU A 268 15.98 -5.52 -16.92
CA LEU A 268 16.74 -5.49 -15.67
C LEU A 268 18.14 -4.90 -15.86
N GLU A 269 18.80 -5.15 -16.98
CA GLU A 269 20.05 -4.47 -17.35
C GLU A 269 19.85 -2.96 -17.56
N LYS A 270 18.74 -2.58 -18.22
CA LYS A 270 18.39 -1.16 -18.45
C LYS A 270 17.95 -0.44 -17.17
N TYR A 271 17.28 -1.14 -16.26
CA TYR A 271 16.74 -0.60 -15.01
C TYR A 271 17.28 -1.39 -13.80
N PRO A 272 18.59 -1.27 -13.51
CA PRO A 272 19.26 -2.11 -12.51
C PRO A 272 18.76 -1.87 -11.08
N LEU A 273 18.11 -0.73 -10.82
CA LEU A 273 17.57 -0.35 -9.51
C LEU A 273 16.14 -0.86 -9.27
N SER A 274 15.59 -1.66 -10.19
CA SER A 274 14.25 -2.26 -10.03
C SER A 274 14.20 -3.17 -8.81
N GLY A 275 13.12 -3.06 -8.02
CA GLY A 275 13.00 -3.74 -6.72
C GLY A 275 13.68 -3.00 -5.57
N GLY A 276 14.15 -1.77 -5.79
CA GLY A 276 14.66 -0.89 -4.76
C GLY A 276 13.56 -0.15 -3.99
N LEU A 277 13.91 0.33 -2.80
CA LEU A 277 13.17 1.35 -2.05
C LEU A 277 13.76 2.71 -2.40
N PHE A 278 12.91 3.64 -2.83
CA PHE A 278 13.29 5.01 -3.13
C PHE A 278 12.68 6.00 -2.15
N LYS A 279 13.25 7.20 -2.08
CA LYS A 279 12.75 8.33 -1.30
C LYS A 279 12.94 9.62 -2.08
N VAL A 280 12.01 10.55 -1.94
CA VAL A 280 12.16 11.92 -2.41
C VAL A 280 11.61 12.88 -1.36
N LYS A 281 12.33 13.99 -1.13
CA LYS A 281 11.85 15.07 -0.25
C LYS A 281 10.94 15.99 -1.05
N LEU A 282 9.81 16.39 -0.47
CA LEU A 282 8.78 17.20 -1.11
C LEU A 282 8.47 18.44 -0.29
N ASP A 283 7.87 19.45 -0.94
CA ASP A 283 7.39 20.67 -0.26
C ASP A 283 5.98 20.49 0.35
N VAL A 284 5.39 19.31 0.21
CA VAL A 284 4.10 18.95 0.81
C VAL A 284 4.29 17.87 1.87
N GLN A 285 3.38 17.84 2.85
CA GLN A 285 3.40 16.86 3.93
C GLN A 285 2.28 15.84 3.78
N GLY A 286 2.56 14.60 4.12
CA GLY A 286 1.57 13.54 4.31
C GLY A 286 0.85 13.61 5.65
N LEU A 287 -0.07 12.66 5.82
CA LEU A 287 -0.73 12.40 7.09
C LEU A 287 0.00 11.31 7.87
N LYS A 288 -0.18 11.30 9.19
CA LYS A 288 0.24 10.17 10.02
C LYS A 288 -0.55 8.93 9.58
N ALA A 289 0.15 7.83 9.31
CA ALA A 289 -0.52 6.56 9.11
C ALA A 289 -1.35 6.19 10.35
N HIS A 290 -2.55 5.67 10.12
CA HIS A 290 -3.36 5.10 11.18
C HIS A 290 -2.83 3.73 11.57
N LEU A 291 -3.11 3.33 12.81
CA LEU A 291 -2.60 2.12 13.44
C LEU A 291 -3.76 1.20 13.76
N TYR A 292 -3.54 -0.11 13.75
CA TYR A 292 -4.59 -1.05 14.08
C TYR A 292 -4.88 -1.09 15.59
N HIS A 293 -6.15 -1.10 15.96
CA HIS A 293 -6.58 -1.22 17.36
C HIS A 293 -6.74 -2.70 17.75
N LEU A 294 -5.64 -3.29 18.24
CA LEU A 294 -5.54 -4.63 18.82
C LEU A 294 -6.01 -4.70 20.28
#